data_AF-A0AAW8BN96-F1
#
_entry.id   AF-A0AAW8BN96-F1
#
_cell.length_a   1.000
_cell.length_b   1.000
_cell.length_c   1.000
_cell.angle_alpha   90.00
_cell.angle_beta   90.00
_cell.angle_gamma   90.00
#
_symmetry.space_group_name_H-M   'P 1'
#
loop_
_entity.id
_entity.type
_entity.pdbx_description
1 polymer ?
#
loop_
_entity_poly.entity_id
_entity_poly.type
_entity_poly.pdbx_seq_one_letter_code
_entity_poly.pdbx_strand_id
1 'polypeptide(L)'
;MDAPVLRYGALDRDHLTKHLWQLAKRVGVHKVTMRELAAEAGTRPSSVYYHVRDKSELLDLLIESVLAQIVVPLHGDWESRLVALYMNAWQVLVEVPGIAGLLQGHPHTAAATEMDRATRRILHESSLRAEHFEAAHAALYVHLLGSVQLEHLRRTDDGPSDEKFSYGLRLILSGLRNEIQGGS
;
A
#
# COMPACT_ATOMS: atom_id res chain seq x y z
N MET A 1 -35.01 -7.31 2.57
CA MET A 1 -34.69 -7.58 1.15
C MET A 1 -33.33 -8.23 1.14
N ASP A 2 -33.28 -9.55 0.94
CA ASP A 2 -32.05 -10.34 0.92
C ASP A 2 -31.29 -10.07 -0.39
N ALA A 3 -30.01 -9.71 -0.26
CA ALA A 3 -29.11 -9.64 -1.39
C ALA A 3 -28.86 -11.05 -1.96
N PRO A 4 -28.76 -11.21 -3.30
CA PRO A 4 -28.63 -12.52 -3.91
C PRO A 4 -27.29 -13.15 -3.54
N VAL A 5 -27.35 -14.31 -2.86
CA VAL A 5 -26.19 -15.14 -2.51
C VAL A 5 -25.56 -15.68 -3.81
N LEU A 6 -24.31 -15.29 -4.09
CA LEU A 6 -23.55 -15.76 -5.26
C LEU A 6 -23.44 -17.30 -5.27
N ARG A 7 -23.56 -17.91 -6.46
CA ARG A 7 -23.49 -19.37 -6.67
C ARG A 7 -22.12 -19.93 -6.24
N TYR A 8 -22.15 -21.14 -5.66
CA TYR A 8 -20.97 -21.93 -5.27
C TYR A 8 -19.98 -22.04 -6.45
N GLY A 9 -18.78 -21.47 -6.30
CA GLY A 9 -17.73 -21.39 -7.34
C GLY A 9 -17.45 -19.99 -7.92
N ALA A 10 -18.27 -18.97 -7.60
CA ALA A 10 -18.09 -17.59 -8.06
C ALA A 10 -17.39 -16.66 -7.05
N LEU A 11 -16.89 -17.21 -5.94
CA LEU A 11 -16.03 -16.49 -5.01
C LEU A 11 -14.58 -16.75 -5.43
N ASP A 12 -14.06 -15.90 -6.31
CA ASP A 12 -12.62 -15.86 -6.54
C ASP A 12 -11.97 -14.97 -5.48
N ARG A 13 -10.67 -15.19 -5.27
CA ARG A 13 -9.86 -14.41 -4.32
C ARG A 13 -9.94 -12.92 -4.67
N ASP A 14 -10.05 -12.59 -5.96
CA ASP A 14 -10.13 -11.22 -6.48
C ASP A 14 -11.38 -10.48 -6.00
N HIS A 15 -12.54 -11.14 -5.94
CA HIS A 15 -13.78 -10.58 -5.41
C HIS A 15 -13.63 -10.23 -3.92
N LEU A 16 -13.04 -11.14 -3.14
CA LEU A 16 -12.75 -10.86 -1.72
C LEU A 16 -11.77 -9.70 -1.56
N THR A 17 -10.68 -9.68 -2.33
CA THR A 17 -9.68 -8.61 -2.34
C THR A 17 -10.32 -7.25 -2.60
N LYS A 18 -11.15 -7.14 -3.64
CA LYS A 18 -11.84 -5.88 -4.00
C LYS A 18 -12.72 -5.36 -2.87
N HIS A 19 -13.54 -6.22 -2.27
CA HIS A 19 -14.45 -5.84 -1.19
C HIS A 19 -13.71 -5.56 0.12
N LEU A 20 -12.61 -6.26 0.37
CA LEU A 20 -11.78 -6.08 1.56
C LEU A 20 -11.15 -4.69 1.63
N TRP A 21 -10.64 -4.18 0.50
CA TRP A 21 -10.14 -2.81 0.43
C TRP A 21 -11.24 -1.78 0.74
N GLN A 22 -12.43 -1.91 0.14
CA GLN A 22 -13.56 -1.00 0.38
C GLN A 22 -14.04 -1.04 1.84
N LEU A 23 -14.13 -2.23 2.42
CA LEU A 23 -14.43 -2.38 3.85
C LEU A 23 -13.39 -1.64 4.70
N ALA A 24 -12.10 -1.87 4.45
CA ALA A 24 -11.02 -1.30 5.25
C ALA A 24 -10.94 0.23 5.14
N LYS A 25 -11.24 0.82 3.98
CA LYS A 25 -11.40 2.28 3.84
C LYS A 25 -12.44 2.85 4.80
N ARG A 26 -13.55 2.13 4.98
CA ARG A 26 -14.69 2.57 5.79
C ARG A 26 -14.49 2.34 7.28
N VAL A 27 -13.94 1.18 7.67
CA VAL A 27 -13.91 0.77 9.09
C VAL A 27 -12.51 0.82 9.71
N GLY A 28 -11.46 0.93 8.90
CA GLY A 28 -10.06 0.82 9.32
C GLY A 28 -9.64 -0.62 9.60
N VAL A 29 -8.32 -0.87 9.51
CA VAL A 29 -7.72 -2.22 9.62
C VAL A 29 -8.17 -2.97 10.88
N HIS A 30 -8.21 -2.29 12.03
CA HIS A 30 -8.49 -2.93 13.32
C HIS A 30 -9.92 -3.47 13.44
N LYS A 31 -10.87 -2.92 12.67
CA LYS A 31 -12.27 -3.33 12.73
C LYS A 31 -12.59 -4.47 11.76
N VAL A 32 -11.83 -4.63 10.67
CA VAL A 32 -12.05 -5.66 9.66
C VAL A 32 -12.16 -7.06 10.27
N THR A 33 -13.27 -7.76 10.02
CA THR A 33 -13.47 -9.17 10.41
C THR A 33 -13.98 -10.04 9.24
N MET A 34 -13.85 -11.37 9.35
CA MET A 34 -14.42 -12.31 8.36
C MET A 34 -15.92 -12.08 8.12
N ARG A 35 -16.65 -11.78 9.20
CA ARG A 35 -18.10 -11.55 9.15
C ARG A 35 -18.44 -10.27 8.38
N GLU A 36 -17.70 -9.20 8.64
CA GLU A 36 -17.87 -7.93 7.92
C GLU A 36 -17.45 -8.06 6.46
N LEU A 37 -16.36 -8.77 6.17
CA LEU A 37 -15.94 -9.06 4.80
C LEU A 37 -17.02 -9.86 4.06
N ALA A 38 -17.60 -10.88 4.70
CA ALA A 38 -18.69 -11.65 4.11
C ALA A 38 -19.90 -10.77 3.78
N ALA A 39 -20.29 -9.88 4.70
CA ALA A 39 -21.39 -8.94 4.49
C ALA A 39 -21.10 -7.94 3.36
N GLU A 40 -19.89 -7.37 3.33
CA GLU A 40 -19.44 -6.46 2.28
C GLU A 40 -19.41 -7.14 0.90
N ALA A 41 -18.93 -8.38 0.84
CA ALA A 41 -18.79 -9.15 -0.39
C ALA A 41 -20.10 -9.85 -0.83
N GLY A 42 -21.20 -9.69 -0.09
CA GLY A 42 -22.50 -10.29 -0.42
C GLY A 42 -22.50 -11.82 -0.31
N THR A 43 -21.73 -12.39 0.62
CA THR A 43 -21.56 -13.83 0.80
C THR A 43 -21.78 -14.29 2.24
N ARG A 44 -21.74 -15.61 2.45
CA ARG A 44 -21.84 -16.21 3.79
C ARG A 44 -20.45 -16.24 4.45
N PRO A 45 -20.35 -16.05 5.79
CA PRO A 45 -19.07 -16.18 6.49
C PRO A 45 -18.36 -17.50 6.21
N SER A 46 -19.09 -18.62 6.10
CA SER A 46 -18.51 -19.94 5.78
C SER A 46 -17.76 -19.96 4.44
N SER A 47 -18.16 -19.14 3.46
CA SER A 47 -17.45 -18.99 2.20
C SER A 47 -16.14 -18.23 2.38
N VAL A 48 -16.12 -17.19 3.22
CA VAL A 48 -14.87 -16.47 3.53
C VAL A 48 -13.89 -17.38 4.28
N TYR A 49 -14.36 -18.14 5.27
CA TYR A 49 -13.54 -19.09 6.02
C TYR A 49 -12.93 -20.20 5.16
N TYR A 50 -13.52 -20.49 3.99
CA TYR A 50 -12.94 -21.43 3.03
C TYR A 50 -11.69 -20.86 2.33
N HIS A 51 -11.65 -19.55 2.10
CA HIS A 51 -10.53 -18.87 1.44
C HIS A 51 -9.52 -18.27 2.42
N VAL A 52 -9.94 -17.99 3.65
CA VAL A 52 -9.14 -17.28 4.65
C VAL A 52 -9.32 -17.98 6.00
N ARG A 53 -8.28 -18.68 6.45
CA ARG A 53 -8.32 -19.62 7.59
C ARG A 53 -8.37 -18.91 8.93
N ASP A 54 -7.69 -17.77 9.06
CA ASP A 54 -7.58 -17.05 10.32
C ASP A 54 -7.43 -15.53 10.13
N LYS A 55 -7.30 -14.82 11.25
CA LYS A 55 -7.16 -13.36 11.25
C LYS A 55 -5.84 -12.89 10.62
N SER A 56 -4.76 -13.67 10.70
CA SER A 56 -3.48 -13.34 10.06
C SER A 56 -3.64 -13.36 8.55
N GLU A 57 -4.18 -14.45 8.00
CA GLU A 57 -4.41 -14.59 6.56
C GLU A 57 -5.39 -13.53 6.02
N LEU A 58 -6.35 -13.08 6.85
CA LEU A 58 -7.23 -11.96 6.51
C LEU A 58 -6.46 -10.63 6.42
N LEU A 59 -5.50 -10.40 7.33
CA LEU A 59 -4.68 -9.20 7.32
C LEU A 59 -3.68 -9.21 6.16
N ASP A 60 -3.15 -10.38 5.80
CA ASP A 60 -2.31 -10.55 4.62
C ASP A 60 -3.08 -10.27 3.33
N LEU A 61 -4.30 -10.81 3.21
CA LEU A 61 -5.19 -10.51 2.09
C LEU A 61 -5.56 -9.03 2.03
N LEU A 62 -5.71 -8.38 3.19
CA LEU A 62 -5.96 -6.94 3.25
C LEU A 62 -4.75 -6.15 2.73
N ILE A 63 -3.54 -6.49 3.16
CA ILE A 63 -2.29 -5.89 2.63
C ILE A 63 -2.24 -6.06 1.11
N GLU A 64 -2.43 -7.28 0.61
CA GLU A 64 -2.47 -7.60 -0.82
C GLU A 64 -3.49 -6.72 -1.56
N SER A 65 -4.71 -6.59 -1.01
CA SER A 65 -5.78 -5.81 -1.62
C SER A 65 -5.49 -4.32 -1.75
N VAL A 66 -4.86 -3.74 -0.72
CA VAL A 66 -4.51 -2.32 -0.71
C VAL A 66 -3.37 -2.06 -1.67
N LEU A 67 -2.31 -2.87 -1.61
CA LEU A 67 -1.13 -2.67 -2.44
C LEU A 67 -1.39 -2.93 -3.93
N ALA A 68 -2.34 -3.81 -4.26
CA ALA A 68 -2.79 -4.03 -5.64
C ALA A 68 -3.43 -2.77 -6.28
N GLN A 69 -3.83 -1.77 -5.49
CA GLN A 69 -4.33 -0.49 -6.02
C GLN A 69 -3.21 0.47 -6.41
N ILE A 70 -1.96 0.18 -6.04
CA ILE A 70 -0.82 1.03 -6.35
C ILE A 70 -0.40 0.82 -7.80
N VAL A 71 -0.47 1.90 -8.58
CA VAL A 71 -0.13 1.91 -10.00
C VAL A 71 1.37 2.15 -10.17
N VAL A 72 2.04 1.23 -10.87
CA VAL A 72 3.45 1.34 -11.23
C VAL A 72 3.61 2.17 -12.50
N PRO A 73 4.37 3.29 -12.48
CA PRO A 73 4.56 4.13 -13.65
C PRO A 73 5.53 3.50 -14.65
N LEU A 74 5.13 3.50 -15.93
CA LEU A 74 5.86 2.86 -17.04
C LEU A 74 6.74 3.82 -17.85
N HIS A 75 6.47 5.13 -17.78
CA HIS A 75 7.12 6.15 -18.60
C HIS A 75 7.75 7.24 -17.74
N GLY A 76 8.75 7.91 -18.29
CA GLY A 76 9.52 8.94 -17.60
C GLY A 76 10.91 8.44 -17.20
N ASP A 77 11.74 9.38 -16.75
CA ASP A 77 13.02 9.07 -16.12
C ASP A 77 12.82 8.45 -14.73
N TRP A 78 13.93 8.00 -14.12
CA TRP A 78 13.88 7.33 -12.82
C TRP A 78 13.24 8.23 -11.74
N GLU A 79 13.51 9.53 -11.76
CA GLU A 79 13.05 10.44 -10.72
C GLU A 79 11.55 10.70 -10.82
N SER A 80 11.06 11.03 -12.02
CA SER A 80 9.62 11.23 -12.26
C SER A 80 8.81 9.96 -11.98
N ARG A 81 9.35 8.78 -12.30
CA ARG A 81 8.74 7.49 -11.95
C ARG A 81 8.71 7.23 -10.44
N LEU A 82 9.77 7.57 -9.69
CA LEU A 82 9.72 7.47 -8.23
C LEU A 82 8.69 8.43 -7.64
N VAL A 83 8.64 9.69 -8.12
CA VAL A 83 7.61 10.64 -7.67
C VAL A 83 6.22 10.08 -7.91
N ALA A 84 5.91 9.64 -9.13
CA ALA A 84 4.59 9.13 -9.49
C ALA A 84 4.21 7.89 -8.66
N LEU A 85 5.14 6.94 -8.48
CA LEU A 85 4.92 5.73 -7.69
C LEU A 85 4.60 6.06 -6.23
N TYR A 86 5.41 6.91 -5.59
CA TYR A 86 5.27 7.22 -4.17
C TYR A 86 4.08 8.15 -3.88
N MET A 87 3.75 9.08 -4.78
CA MET A 87 2.52 9.87 -4.68
C MET A 87 1.26 9.00 -4.77
N ASN A 88 1.22 8.06 -5.72
CA ASN A 88 0.10 7.13 -5.84
C ASN A 88 0.02 6.19 -4.63
N ALA A 89 1.15 5.65 -4.17
CA ALA A 89 1.19 4.83 -2.97
C ALA A 89 0.66 5.56 -1.73
N TRP A 90 1.06 6.81 -1.53
CA TRP A 90 0.56 7.62 -0.41
C TRP A 90 -0.95 7.82 -0.50
N GLN A 91 -1.48 8.15 -1.69
CA GLN A 91 -2.91 8.33 -1.92
C GLN A 91 -3.72 7.06 -1.60
N VAL A 92 -3.21 5.89 -2.01
CA VAL A 92 -3.86 4.60 -1.73
C VAL A 92 -3.82 4.27 -0.24
N LEU A 93 -2.66 4.43 0.41
CA LEU A 93 -2.46 4.04 1.80
C LEU A 93 -3.19 4.98 2.78
N VAL A 94 -3.26 6.28 2.49
CA VAL A 94 -3.92 7.23 3.38
C VAL A 94 -5.42 6.99 3.49
N GLU A 95 -6.05 6.36 2.48
CA GLU A 95 -7.47 6.02 2.53
C GLU A 95 -7.82 4.89 3.51
N VAL A 96 -6.84 4.15 4.03
CA VAL A 96 -7.07 2.95 4.86
C VAL A 96 -6.52 3.16 6.28
N PRO A 97 -7.35 3.57 7.25
CA PRO A 97 -6.89 3.86 8.61
C PRO A 97 -6.15 2.69 9.26
N GLY A 98 -4.93 2.93 9.73
CA GLY A 98 -4.10 1.94 10.41
C GLY A 98 -3.26 1.03 9.50
N ILE A 99 -3.31 1.22 8.17
CA ILE A 99 -2.54 0.39 7.24
C ILE A 99 -1.02 0.53 7.42
N ALA A 100 -0.53 1.73 7.77
CA ALA A 100 0.89 1.96 7.99
C ALA A 100 1.44 1.10 9.14
N GLY A 101 0.73 1.05 10.27
CA GLY A 101 1.09 0.18 11.39
C GLY A 101 0.99 -1.30 11.04
N LEU A 102 0.00 -1.69 10.22
CA LEU A 102 -0.12 -3.07 9.74
C LEU A 102 1.09 -3.46 8.89
N LEU A 103 1.47 -2.65 7.90
CA LEU A 103 2.61 -2.88 7.02
C LEU A 103 3.95 -2.95 7.78
N GLN A 104 4.12 -2.14 8.82
CA GLN A 104 5.32 -2.19 9.67
C GLN A 104 5.41 -3.48 10.50
N GLY A 105 4.26 -4.02 10.94
CA GLY A 105 4.18 -5.26 11.71
C GLY A 105 4.24 -6.54 10.87
N HIS A 106 4.13 -6.45 9.54
CA HIS A 106 4.07 -7.60 8.63
C HIS A 106 5.18 -7.55 7.55
N PRO A 107 6.46 -7.56 7.94
CA PRO A 107 7.58 -7.46 7.00
C PRO A 107 7.75 -8.68 6.06
N HIS A 108 6.94 -9.75 6.20
CA HIS A 108 7.21 -11.04 5.57
C HIS A 108 6.12 -11.60 4.63
N THR A 109 4.92 -11.01 4.54
CA THR A 109 3.82 -11.63 3.76
C THR A 109 3.57 -11.03 2.38
N ALA A 110 4.28 -9.95 2.02
CA ALA A 110 4.41 -9.55 0.63
C ALA A 110 5.77 -10.00 0.09
N ALA A 111 5.81 -11.13 -0.63
CA ALA A 111 6.89 -11.37 -1.56
C ALA A 111 7.07 -10.11 -2.41
N ALA A 112 8.13 -9.33 -2.17
CA ALA A 112 8.49 -8.05 -2.82
C ALA A 112 7.30 -7.44 -3.56
N THR A 113 6.49 -6.61 -2.91
CA THR A 113 5.32 -5.98 -3.53
C THR A 113 5.69 -5.45 -4.91
N GLU A 114 4.77 -5.44 -5.88
CA GLU A 114 5.07 -4.84 -7.18
C GLU A 114 5.64 -3.42 -7.05
N MET A 115 5.23 -2.69 -6.00
CA MET A 115 5.85 -1.44 -5.59
C MET A 115 7.33 -1.57 -5.18
N ASP A 116 7.71 -2.46 -4.27
CA ASP A 116 9.11 -2.69 -3.87
C ASP A 116 9.97 -3.09 -5.07
N ARG A 117 9.50 -4.05 -5.88
CA ARG A 117 10.17 -4.46 -7.12
C ARG A 117 10.31 -3.28 -8.08
N ALA A 118 9.27 -2.46 -8.23
CA ALA A 118 9.28 -1.30 -9.09
C ALA A 118 10.27 -0.24 -8.59
N THR A 119 10.26 0.10 -7.29
CA THR A 119 11.20 1.06 -6.72
C THR A 119 12.63 0.61 -6.92
N ARG A 120 12.93 -0.67 -6.63
CA ARG A 120 14.27 -1.24 -6.84
C ARG A 120 14.69 -1.18 -8.30
N ARG A 121 13.81 -1.59 -9.23
CA ARG A 121 14.05 -1.49 -10.68
C ARG A 121 14.32 -0.05 -11.11
N ILE A 122 13.53 0.92 -10.63
CA ILE A 122 13.71 2.33 -10.96
C ILE A 122 15.04 2.87 -10.40
N LEU A 123 15.40 2.50 -9.16
CA LEU A 123 16.70 2.87 -8.59
C LEU A 123 17.87 2.26 -9.37
N HIS A 124 17.74 1.02 -9.86
CA HIS A 124 18.74 0.38 -10.72
C HIS A 124 18.92 1.07 -12.09
N GLU A 125 17.89 1.76 -12.60
CA GLU A 125 17.97 2.55 -13.83
C GLU A 125 18.65 3.91 -13.60
N SER A 126 18.86 4.30 -12.34
CA SER A 126 19.63 5.50 -11.99
C SER A 126 21.13 5.22 -11.97
N SER A 127 21.95 6.26 -12.02
CA SER A 127 23.42 6.14 -11.85
C SER A 127 23.84 6.10 -10.37
N LEU A 128 22.91 5.83 -9.44
CA LEU A 128 23.22 5.69 -8.03
C LEU A 128 24.13 4.47 -7.82
N ARG A 129 25.09 4.61 -6.89
CA ARG A 129 26.02 3.51 -6.56
C ARG A 129 25.27 2.41 -5.80
N ALA A 130 25.52 1.16 -6.17
CA ALA A 130 24.81 0.00 -5.61
C ALA A 130 24.84 -0.09 -4.08
N GLU A 131 25.93 0.37 -3.44
CA GLU A 131 26.06 0.41 -1.98
C GLU A 131 25.03 1.32 -1.28
N HIS A 132 24.42 2.27 -1.99
CA HIS A 132 23.39 3.17 -1.45
C HIS A 132 21.96 2.70 -1.75
N PHE A 133 21.75 1.64 -2.55
CA PHE A 133 20.41 1.24 -2.99
C PHE A 133 19.49 0.87 -1.83
N GLU A 134 19.96 0.06 -0.88
CA GLU A 134 19.13 -0.33 0.27
C GLU A 134 18.83 0.86 1.18
N ALA A 135 19.79 1.77 1.37
CA ALA A 135 19.60 2.98 2.17
C ALA A 135 18.59 3.94 1.51
N ALA A 136 18.69 4.15 0.20
CA ALA A 136 17.75 4.96 -0.58
C ALA A 136 16.34 4.36 -0.53
N HIS A 137 16.23 3.05 -0.76
CA HIS A 137 14.97 2.33 -0.70
C HIS A 137 14.33 2.42 0.69
N ALA A 138 15.11 2.18 1.75
CA ALA A 138 14.64 2.29 3.13
C ALA A 138 14.18 3.71 3.47
N ALA A 139 14.93 4.74 3.08
CA ALA A 139 14.57 6.14 3.32
C ALA A 139 13.22 6.50 2.68
N LEU A 140 13.01 6.09 1.41
CA LEU A 140 11.75 6.31 0.71
C LEU A 140 10.59 5.56 1.38
N TYR A 141 10.78 4.29 1.77
CA TYR A 141 9.75 3.48 2.41
C TYR A 141 9.37 3.99 3.81
N VAL A 142 10.37 4.35 4.63
CA VAL A 142 10.15 4.95 5.96
C VAL A 142 9.42 6.28 5.84
N HIS A 143 9.80 7.12 4.87
CA HIS A 143 9.11 8.38 4.63
C HIS A 143 7.65 8.17 4.25
N LEU A 144 7.35 7.22 3.35
CA LEU A 144 5.99 6.88 2.96
C LEU A 144 5.15 6.44 4.17
N LEU A 145 5.59 5.41 4.90
CA LEU A 145 4.81 4.87 6.01
C LEU A 145 4.69 5.85 7.17
N GLY A 146 5.76 6.58 7.49
CA GLY A 146 5.75 7.62 8.52
C GLY A 146 4.80 8.76 8.19
N SER A 147 4.74 9.17 6.93
CA SER A 147 3.83 10.23 6.48
C SER A 147 2.37 9.80 6.54
N VAL A 148 2.05 8.58 6.09
CA VAL A 148 0.70 8.02 6.20
C VAL A 148 0.27 7.90 7.67
N GLN A 149 1.17 7.41 8.52
CA GLN A 149 0.90 7.28 9.95
C GLN A 149 0.64 8.63 10.62
N LEU A 150 1.44 9.65 10.29
CA LEU A 150 1.26 11.02 10.80
C LEU A 150 -0.07 11.61 10.33
N GLU A 151 -0.46 11.35 9.09
CA GLU A 151 -1.72 11.83 8.54
C GLU A 151 -2.93 11.14 9.19
N HIS A 152 -2.88 9.84 9.47
CA HIS A 152 -3.93 9.14 10.24
C HIS A 152 -4.05 9.62 11.69
N LEU A 153 -2.98 10.17 12.26
CA LEU A 153 -2.99 10.78 13.60
C LEU A 153 -3.50 12.23 13.57
N ARG A 154 -3.58 12.87 12.40
CA ARG A 154 -4.07 14.24 12.25
C ARG A 154 -5.55 14.28 12.60
N ARG A 155 -5.90 15.20 13.51
CA ARG A 155 -7.28 15.44 13.95
C ARG A 155 -7.77 16.75 13.35
N THR A 156 -8.21 16.70 12.11
CA THR A 156 -8.74 17.87 11.39
C THR A 156 -9.96 17.47 10.59
N ASP A 157 -10.89 18.40 10.42
CA ASP A 157 -12.09 18.18 9.61
C ASP A 157 -11.81 18.22 8.10
N ASP A 158 -10.65 18.77 7.70
CA ASP A 158 -10.18 18.72 6.32
C ASP A 158 -9.74 17.31 5.92
N GLY A 159 -10.07 16.90 4.70
CA GLY A 159 -9.59 15.65 4.09
C GLY A 159 -8.06 15.54 4.06
N PRO A 160 -7.51 14.36 3.73
CA PRO A 160 -6.07 14.12 3.79
C PRO A 160 -5.30 15.08 2.87
N SER A 161 -4.15 15.58 3.34
CA SER A 161 -3.26 16.46 2.58
C SER A 161 -1.90 15.82 2.33
N ASP A 162 -1.46 15.83 1.07
CA ASP A 162 -0.18 15.27 0.62
C ASP A 162 0.99 16.27 0.72
N GLU A 163 0.74 17.50 1.16
CA GLU A 163 1.72 18.59 1.09
C GLU A 163 3.04 18.24 1.80
N LYS A 164 2.93 17.78 3.06
CA LYS A 164 4.10 17.37 3.87
C LYS A 164 4.81 16.17 3.28
N PHE A 165 4.04 15.20 2.80
CA PHE A 165 4.57 14.00 2.16
C PHE A 165 5.35 14.34 0.89
N SER A 166 4.75 15.12 -0.02
CA SER A 166 5.35 15.52 -1.28
C SER A 166 6.60 16.38 -1.05
N TYR A 167 6.60 17.26 -0.03
CA TYR A 167 7.77 18.03 0.35
C TYR A 167 8.92 17.14 0.81
N GLY A 168 8.68 16.21 1.74
CA GLY A 168 9.71 15.28 2.20
C GLY A 168 10.24 14.36 1.08
N LEU A 169 9.36 13.92 0.17
CA LEU A 169 9.76 13.11 -0.99
C LEU A 169 10.71 13.90 -1.90
N ARG A 170 10.40 15.18 -2.19
CA ARG A 170 11.30 16.06 -2.95
C ARG A 170 12.65 16.25 -2.29
N LEU A 171 12.71 16.37 -0.96
CA LEU A 171 13.99 16.47 -0.24
C LEU A 171 14.83 15.20 -0.40
N ILE A 172 14.23 14.02 -0.23
CA ILE A 172 14.92 12.72 -0.39
C ILE A 172 15.46 12.58 -1.82
N LEU A 173 14.63 12.83 -2.83
CA LEU A 173 15.03 12.71 -4.23
C LEU A 173 16.11 13.74 -4.62
N SER A 174 16.04 14.95 -4.07
CA SER A 174 17.09 15.96 -4.26
C SER A 174 18.44 15.51 -3.66
N GLY A 175 18.40 14.85 -2.49
CA GLY A 175 19.59 14.22 -1.89
C GLY A 175 20.18 13.13 -2.79
N LEU A 176 19.35 12.21 -3.28
CA LEU A 176 19.78 11.14 -4.21
C LEU A 176 20.38 11.71 -5.49
N ARG A 177 19.77 12.75 -6.06
CA ARG A 177 20.30 13.43 -7.25
C ARG A 177 21.69 14.00 -7.01
N ASN A 178 21.90 14.65 -5.87
CA ASN A 178 23.20 15.21 -5.50
C ASN A 178 24.26 14.11 -5.32
N GLU A 179 23.91 12.96 -4.73
CA GLU A 179 24.83 11.82 -4.63
C GLU A 179 25.22 11.24 -5.99
N ILE A 180 24.27 11.18 -6.92
CA ILE A 180 24.52 10.75 -8.30
C ILE A 180 25.48 11.71 -9.02
N GLN A 181 25.27 13.02 -8.87
CA GLN A 181 26.06 14.06 -9.54
C GLN A 181 27.45 14.28 -8.90
N GLY A 182 27.56 14.14 -7.58
CA GLY A 182 28.80 14.34 -6.82
C GLY A 182 29.75 13.12 -6.83
N GLY A 183 29.33 12.01 -7.43
CA GLY A 183 30.15 10.80 -7.60
C GLY A 183 30.91 10.71 -8.94
N SER A 184 30.96 11.79 -9.72
CA SER A 184 31.77 11.89 -10.96
C SER A 184 33.18 12.40 -10.71
#